data_AF-A0A520HU96-F1
#
_entry.id   AF-A0A520HU96-F1
#
_cell.length_a   1.000
_cell.length_b   1.000
_cell.length_c   1.000
_cell.angle_alpha   90.00
_cell.angle_beta   90.00
_cell.angle_gamma   90.00
#
_symmetry.space_group_name_H-M   'P 1'
#
loop_
_entity.id
_entity.type
_entity.pdbx_description
1 polymer ?
#
loop_
_entity_poly.entity_id
_entity_poly.type
_entity_poly.pdbx_seq_one_letter_code
_entity_poly.pdbx_strand_id
1 'polypeptide(L)'
;MTIGTERLQRRMARGAAFLGSEVAILGGAMSWVSERHLVSAISNAGGFGVIACGAMTPALLDTEIAATKAMTDKPFGVNLITMHPDLFELIAVCAKHQVGHVVLAGGLPPKGSIEAIKETGAKLIAFSPALALAKKLIRSGVDALVIEGMEAGGHIGPVSTSVLAQEMLPEIADTRSRSLTHDIAPPRIA
;
A
#
# COMPACT_ATOMS: atom_id res chain seq x y z
N MET A 1 -6.78 -19.47 24.43
CA MET A 1 -6.60 -18.19 23.73
C MET A 1 -7.16 -17.09 24.63
N THR A 2 -6.51 -15.92 24.73
CA THR A 2 -6.99 -14.86 25.65
C THR A 2 -8.03 -13.96 24.98
N ILE A 3 -8.89 -13.31 25.77
CA ILE A 3 -9.84 -12.28 25.29
C ILE A 3 -9.10 -11.19 24.49
N GLY A 4 -7.89 -10.81 24.91
CA GLY A 4 -7.05 -9.84 24.21
C GLY A 4 -6.63 -10.32 22.82
N THR A 5 -6.21 -11.59 22.71
CA THR A 5 -5.82 -12.21 21.44
C THR A 5 -7.00 -12.27 20.46
N GLU A 6 -8.19 -12.65 20.94
CA GLU A 6 -9.40 -12.71 20.11
C GLU A 6 -9.84 -11.32 19.63
N ARG A 7 -9.76 -10.32 20.50
CA ARG A 7 -10.05 -8.92 20.14
C ARG A 7 -9.07 -8.41 19.10
N LEU A 8 -7.77 -8.69 19.26
CA LEU A 8 -6.74 -8.26 18.32
C LEU A 8 -6.94 -8.90 16.94
N GLN A 9 -7.10 -10.22 16.88
CA GLN A 9 -7.34 -10.94 15.62
C GLN A 9 -8.55 -10.38 14.87
N ARG A 10 -9.65 -10.13 15.58
CA ARG A 10 -10.87 -9.55 14.98
C ARG A 10 -10.62 -8.15 14.38
N ARG A 11 -9.77 -7.34 15.02
CA ARG A 11 -9.42 -5.99 14.51
C ARG A 11 -8.48 -6.06 13.31
N MET A 12 -7.58 -7.04 13.28
CA MET A 12 -6.62 -7.23 12.18
C MET A 12 -7.21 -7.99 10.98
N ALA A 13 -8.29 -8.77 11.16
CA ALA A 13 -8.80 -9.71 10.16
C ALA A 13 -8.98 -9.09 8.76
N ARG A 14 -9.50 -7.86 8.68
CA ARG A 14 -9.71 -7.16 7.40
C ARG A 14 -8.39 -6.79 6.71
N GLY A 15 -7.45 -6.23 7.46
CA GLY A 15 -6.13 -5.84 6.95
C GLY A 15 -5.28 -7.05 6.57
N ALA A 16 -5.29 -8.10 7.40
CA ALA A 16 -4.61 -9.37 7.12
C ALA A 16 -5.14 -10.01 5.84
N ALA A 17 -6.47 -10.09 5.66
CA ALA A 17 -7.08 -10.59 4.43
C ALA A 17 -6.79 -9.70 3.20
N PHE A 18 -6.71 -8.38 3.39
CA PHE A 18 -6.36 -7.46 2.32
C PHE A 18 -4.92 -7.67 1.85
N LEU A 19 -3.97 -7.79 2.77
CA LEU A 19 -2.54 -7.98 2.50
C LEU A 19 -2.22 -9.43 2.07
N GLY A 20 -3.02 -10.42 2.48
CA GLY A 20 -2.68 -11.83 2.31
C GLY A 20 -1.63 -12.32 3.32
N SER A 21 -1.48 -11.62 4.44
CA SER A 21 -0.52 -11.89 5.51
C SER A 21 -1.21 -12.45 6.76
N GLU A 22 -0.43 -12.97 7.71
CA GLU A 22 -0.96 -13.54 8.95
C GLU A 22 -1.43 -12.45 9.92
N VAL A 23 -0.75 -11.30 9.90
CA VAL A 23 -1.10 -10.11 10.67
C VAL A 23 -1.22 -8.87 9.78
N ALA A 24 -2.02 -7.90 10.22
CA ALA A 24 -2.18 -6.62 9.53
C ALA A 24 -1.03 -5.65 9.85
N ILE A 25 0.21 -6.07 9.59
CA ILE A 25 1.42 -5.26 9.78
C ILE A 25 2.13 -5.16 8.44
N LEU A 26 2.18 -3.95 7.90
CA LEU A 26 2.87 -3.62 6.65
C LEU A 26 4.20 -2.96 6.98
N GLY A 27 5.29 -3.50 6.41
CA GLY A 27 6.62 -2.90 6.50
C GLY A 27 6.70 -1.65 5.64
N GLY A 28 7.05 -0.51 6.24
CA GLY A 28 7.23 0.74 5.51
C GLY A 28 8.28 0.62 4.41
N ALA A 29 8.01 1.18 3.23
CA ALA A 29 8.94 1.22 2.13
C ALA A 29 9.92 2.38 2.31
N MET A 30 11.18 2.06 2.65
CA MET A 30 12.25 3.02 2.90
C MET A 30 13.33 2.81 1.85
N SER A 31 13.54 3.82 0.98
CA SER A 31 14.60 3.78 -0.04
C SER A 31 15.93 3.40 0.59
N TRP A 32 16.69 2.50 -0.06
CA TRP A 32 17.97 1.94 0.40
C TRP A 32 17.92 0.96 1.57
N VAL A 33 16.76 0.81 2.23
CA VAL A 33 16.61 -0.07 3.40
C VAL A 33 15.67 -1.23 3.09
N SER A 34 14.53 -0.95 2.46
CA SER A 34 13.52 -1.97 2.12
C SER A 34 13.88 -2.67 0.80
N GLU A 35 14.95 -3.45 0.86
CA GLU A 35 15.40 -4.38 -0.19
C GLU A 35 15.02 -5.83 0.16
N ARG A 36 15.32 -6.77 -0.75
CA ARG A 36 14.96 -8.20 -0.67
C ARG A 36 15.17 -8.85 0.70
N HIS A 37 16.27 -8.60 1.43
CA HIS A 37 16.50 -9.29 2.70
C HIS A 37 15.51 -8.81 3.77
N LEU A 38 15.32 -7.50 3.92
CA LEU A 38 14.34 -6.97 4.86
C LEU A 38 12.91 -7.36 4.46
N VAL A 39 12.55 -7.22 3.19
CA VAL A 39 11.20 -7.50 2.68
C VAL A 39 10.84 -8.98 2.85
N SER A 40 11.74 -9.88 2.48
CA SER A 40 11.51 -11.33 2.65
C SER A 40 11.46 -11.72 4.12
N ALA A 41 12.31 -11.14 4.98
CA ALA A 41 12.27 -11.40 6.42
C ALA A 41 10.92 -11.00 7.05
N ILE A 42 10.40 -9.80 6.73
CA ILE A 42 9.09 -9.34 7.22
C ILE A 42 7.97 -10.28 6.75
N SER A 43 7.99 -10.67 5.48
CA SER A 43 6.96 -11.52 4.88
C SER A 43 7.00 -12.94 5.45
N ASN A 44 8.21 -13.50 5.63
CA ASN A 44 8.41 -14.81 6.27
C ASN A 44 7.99 -14.82 7.75
N ALA A 45 8.05 -13.68 8.44
CA ALA A 45 7.58 -13.53 9.82
C ALA A 45 6.05 -13.35 9.95
N GLY A 46 5.30 -13.38 8.83
CA GLY A 46 3.85 -13.27 8.81
C GLY A 46 3.31 -11.84 8.66
N GLY A 47 4.20 -10.85 8.56
CA GLY A 47 3.85 -9.48 8.14
C GLY A 47 3.76 -9.35 6.62
N PHE A 48 3.69 -8.12 6.12
CA PHE A 48 3.68 -7.82 4.70
C PHE A 48 4.85 -6.88 4.36
N GLY A 49 5.89 -7.41 3.72
CA GLY A 49 7.04 -6.61 3.28
C GLY A 49 6.70 -5.77 2.03
N VAL A 50 7.36 -4.62 1.89
CA VAL A 50 7.22 -3.74 0.70
C VAL A 50 8.59 -3.29 0.22
N ILE A 51 8.95 -3.63 -1.01
CA ILE A 51 10.18 -3.16 -1.66
C ILE A 51 10.07 -1.66 -1.92
N ALA A 52 11.12 -0.89 -1.62
CA ALA A 52 11.18 0.53 -1.94
C ALA A 52 11.82 0.78 -3.31
N CYS A 53 11.00 1.01 -4.34
CA CYS A 53 11.45 1.39 -5.68
C CYS A 53 11.58 2.92 -5.82
N GLY A 54 12.24 3.57 -4.86
CA GLY A 54 12.34 5.03 -4.82
C GLY A 54 13.11 5.61 -6.00
N ALA A 55 14.35 5.12 -6.18
CA ALA A 55 15.29 5.58 -7.20
C ALA A 55 15.83 4.43 -8.07
N MET A 56 15.12 3.29 -8.09
CA MET A 56 15.51 2.14 -8.89
C MET A 56 15.08 2.33 -10.34
N THR A 57 15.96 1.96 -11.26
CA THR A 57 15.56 1.77 -12.67
C THR A 57 14.69 0.52 -12.82
N PRO A 58 13.95 0.37 -13.93
CA PRO A 58 13.19 -0.86 -14.20
C PRO A 58 14.01 -2.14 -14.14
N ALA A 59 15.26 -2.12 -14.61
CA ALA A 59 16.16 -3.28 -14.55
C ALA A 59 16.56 -3.65 -13.10
N LEU A 60 16.80 -2.63 -12.25
CA LEU A 60 17.09 -2.86 -10.84
C LEU A 60 15.86 -3.41 -10.11
N LEU A 61 14.67 -2.85 -10.36
CA LEU A 61 13.43 -3.36 -9.78
C LEU A 61 13.15 -4.81 -10.21
N ASP A 62 13.36 -5.15 -11.48
CA ASP A 62 13.17 -6.50 -12.00
C ASP A 62 14.04 -7.52 -11.25
N THR A 63 15.31 -7.16 -11.04
CA THR A 63 16.28 -7.96 -10.28
C THR A 63 15.86 -8.07 -8.82
N GLU A 64 15.42 -6.98 -8.21
CA GLU A 64 15.04 -6.92 -6.80
C GLU A 64 13.81 -7.79 -6.49
N ILE A 65 12.78 -7.74 -7.36
CA ILE A 65 11.57 -8.57 -7.21
C ILE A 65 11.91 -10.05 -7.40
N ALA A 66 12.70 -10.39 -8.42
CA ALA A 66 13.13 -11.77 -8.67
C ALA A 66 13.91 -12.35 -7.48
N ALA A 67 14.86 -11.58 -6.94
CA ALA A 67 15.65 -12.00 -5.79
C ALA A 67 14.80 -12.09 -4.50
N THR A 68 13.82 -11.22 -4.31
CA THR A 68 12.87 -11.32 -3.17
C THR A 68 12.06 -12.61 -3.24
N LYS A 69 11.52 -12.95 -4.43
CA LYS A 69 10.78 -14.21 -4.66
C LYS A 69 11.63 -15.46 -4.43
N ALA A 70 12.93 -15.39 -4.66
CA ALA A 70 13.83 -16.49 -4.35
C ALA A 70 14.03 -16.71 -2.83
N MET A 71 13.66 -15.73 -1.99
CA MET A 71 13.83 -15.75 -0.53
C MET A 71 12.52 -15.93 0.25
N THR A 72 11.36 -15.83 -0.41
CA THR A 72 10.06 -16.02 0.23
C THR A 72 8.98 -16.45 -0.76
N ASP A 73 8.14 -17.40 -0.34
CA ASP A 73 6.90 -17.76 -1.02
C ASP A 73 5.69 -16.95 -0.49
N LYS A 74 5.90 -16.07 0.50
CA LYS A 74 4.85 -15.26 1.12
C LYS A 74 4.62 -13.97 0.32
N PRO A 75 3.40 -13.40 0.34
CA PRO A 75 3.10 -12.15 -0.37
C PRO A 75 3.93 -10.97 0.11
N PHE A 76 4.34 -10.12 -0.83
CA PHE A 76 4.96 -8.82 -0.60
C PHE A 76 4.51 -7.82 -1.66
N GLY A 77 4.72 -6.54 -1.40
CA GLY A 77 4.37 -5.45 -2.32
C GLY A 77 5.57 -4.68 -2.84
N VAL A 78 5.31 -3.75 -3.75
CA VAL A 78 6.30 -2.80 -4.27
C VAL A 78 5.78 -1.38 -4.11
N ASN A 79 6.60 -0.49 -3.55
CA ASN A 79 6.32 0.94 -3.50
C ASN A 79 6.92 1.63 -4.73
N LEU A 80 6.11 2.41 -5.43
CA LEU A 80 6.50 3.23 -6.57
C LEU A 80 6.28 4.71 -6.25
N ILE A 81 7.21 5.55 -6.72
CA ILE A 81 7.13 6.99 -6.56
C ILE A 81 6.39 7.60 -7.75
N THR A 82 5.30 8.31 -7.48
CA THR A 82 4.42 8.92 -8.49
C THR A 82 5.12 9.89 -9.44
N MET A 83 6.21 10.53 -9.00
CA MET A 83 7.02 11.46 -9.80
C MET A 83 8.24 10.82 -10.48
N HIS A 84 8.39 9.50 -10.41
CA HIS A 84 9.49 8.80 -11.09
C HIS A 84 9.33 8.92 -12.61
N PRO A 85 10.37 9.30 -13.38
CA PRO A 85 10.27 9.47 -14.84
C PRO A 85 9.80 8.18 -15.54
N ASP A 86 10.28 7.03 -15.09
CA ASP A 86 9.99 5.72 -15.68
C ASP A 86 8.80 5.00 -15.00
N LEU A 87 7.88 5.72 -14.34
CA LEU A 87 6.80 5.12 -13.55
C LEU A 87 6.02 4.02 -14.29
N PHE A 88 5.64 4.24 -15.56
CA PHE A 88 4.89 3.24 -16.33
C PHE A 88 5.70 1.99 -16.65
N GLU A 89 7.02 2.12 -16.84
CA GLU A 89 7.92 0.98 -17.02
C GLU A 89 8.07 0.21 -15.71
N LEU A 90 8.15 0.90 -14.58
CA LEU A 90 8.15 0.26 -13.25
C LEU A 90 6.84 -0.48 -12.97
N ILE A 91 5.69 0.08 -13.36
CA ILE A 91 4.39 -0.61 -13.32
C ILE A 91 4.42 -1.86 -14.19
N ALA A 92 4.98 -1.78 -15.41
CA ALA A 92 5.11 -2.94 -16.29
C ALA A 92 6.01 -4.04 -15.71
N VAL A 93 7.08 -3.68 -14.99
CA VAL A 93 7.91 -4.64 -14.25
C VAL A 93 7.12 -5.31 -13.12
N CYS A 94 6.33 -4.54 -12.35
CA CYS A 94 5.43 -5.10 -11.34
C CYS A 94 4.43 -6.08 -11.97
N ALA A 95 3.86 -5.73 -13.13
CA ALA A 95 2.94 -6.56 -13.89
C ALA A 95 3.58 -7.87 -14.38
N LYS A 96 4.79 -7.79 -14.97
CA LYS A 96 5.59 -8.94 -15.42
C LYS A 96 5.80 -9.95 -14.28
N HIS A 97 6.05 -9.46 -13.08
CA HIS A 97 6.23 -10.28 -11.90
C HIS A 97 4.93 -10.59 -11.15
N GLN A 98 3.76 -10.17 -11.64
CA GLN A 98 2.47 -10.40 -10.97
C GLN A 98 2.49 -9.95 -9.50
N VAL A 99 3.08 -8.78 -9.21
CA VAL A 99 3.11 -8.20 -7.87
C VAL A 99 1.67 -7.94 -7.40
N GLY A 100 1.29 -8.51 -6.26
CA GLY A 100 -0.10 -8.46 -5.78
C GLY A 100 -0.53 -7.12 -5.20
N HIS A 101 0.42 -6.28 -4.76
CA HIS A 101 0.15 -4.98 -4.16
C HIS A 101 1.16 -3.93 -4.58
N VAL A 102 0.66 -2.78 -5.02
CA VAL A 102 1.47 -1.61 -5.36
C VAL A 102 1.13 -0.48 -4.40
N VAL A 103 2.16 0.15 -3.84
CA VAL A 103 2.02 1.31 -2.96
C VAL A 103 2.49 2.55 -3.70
N LEU A 104 1.62 3.54 -3.92
CA LEU A 104 1.99 4.82 -4.51
C LEU A 104 2.30 5.86 -3.45
N ALA A 105 3.49 6.45 -3.53
CA ALA A 105 3.92 7.56 -2.68
C ALA A 105 4.33 8.79 -3.53
N GLY A 106 4.44 9.95 -2.88
CA GLY A 106 4.85 11.20 -3.55
C GLY A 106 3.71 12.11 -4.02
N GLY A 107 2.48 11.88 -3.55
CA GLY A 107 1.33 12.75 -3.82
C GLY A 107 0.34 12.17 -4.82
N LEU A 108 -0.23 13.02 -5.69
CA LEU A 108 -1.23 12.59 -6.66
C LEU A 108 -0.60 11.79 -7.81
N PRO A 109 -1.08 10.57 -8.08
CA PRO A 109 -0.60 9.81 -9.22
C PRO A 109 -0.88 10.53 -10.56
N PRO A 110 0.03 10.45 -11.54
CA PRO A 110 -0.22 10.98 -12.87
C PRO A 110 -1.39 10.22 -13.53
N LYS A 111 -2.10 10.90 -14.44
CA LYS A 111 -3.25 10.34 -15.15
C LYS A 111 -2.89 9.00 -15.82
N GLY A 112 -3.73 7.99 -15.68
CA GLY A 112 -3.53 6.67 -16.29
C GLY A 112 -2.72 5.69 -15.43
N SER A 113 -1.99 6.16 -14.42
CA SER A 113 -1.13 5.27 -13.60
C SER A 113 -1.95 4.36 -12.68
N ILE A 114 -3.07 4.84 -12.13
CA ILE A 114 -3.95 4.05 -11.29
C ILE A 114 -4.61 2.96 -12.11
N GLU A 115 -5.12 3.32 -13.29
CA GLU A 115 -5.74 2.38 -14.24
C GLU A 115 -4.73 1.31 -14.66
N ALA A 116 -3.53 1.71 -15.08
CA ALA A 116 -2.46 0.79 -15.48
C ALA A 116 -2.08 -0.20 -14.36
N ILE A 117 -2.00 0.24 -13.10
CA ILE A 117 -1.74 -0.66 -11.97
C ILE A 117 -2.91 -1.62 -11.77
N LYS A 118 -4.15 -1.14 -11.80
CA LYS A 118 -5.32 -1.97 -11.55
C LYS A 118 -5.57 -3.01 -12.65
N GLU A 119 -5.24 -2.68 -13.90
CA GLU A 119 -5.27 -3.63 -15.03
C GLU A 119 -4.35 -4.84 -14.82
N THR A 120 -3.30 -4.72 -14.01
CA THR A 120 -2.44 -5.86 -13.63
C THR A 120 -3.10 -6.83 -12.65
N GLY A 121 -4.20 -6.43 -12.01
CA GLY A 121 -4.83 -7.14 -10.90
C GLY A 121 -4.24 -6.83 -9.52
N ALA A 122 -3.21 -5.97 -9.44
CA ALA A 122 -2.64 -5.53 -8.18
C ALA A 122 -3.61 -4.67 -7.37
N LYS A 123 -3.61 -4.86 -6.05
CA LYS A 123 -4.29 -3.98 -5.10
C LYS A 123 -3.47 -2.70 -4.90
N LEU A 124 -4.11 -1.55 -5.02
CA LEU A 124 -3.46 -0.26 -4.95
C LEU A 124 -3.60 0.36 -3.56
N ILE A 125 -2.48 0.71 -2.94
CA ILE A 125 -2.39 1.42 -1.67
C ILE A 125 -1.81 2.82 -1.95
N ALA A 126 -2.34 3.88 -1.34
CA ALA A 126 -1.81 5.22 -1.51
C ALA A 126 -1.68 5.99 -0.18
N PHE A 127 -0.65 6.83 -0.08
CA PHE A 127 -0.46 7.71 1.07
C PHE A 127 -1.36 8.95 0.96
N SER A 128 -1.95 9.34 2.08
CA SER A 128 -2.75 10.56 2.16
C SER A 128 -2.42 11.38 3.40
N PRO A 129 -1.73 12.53 3.23
CA PRO A 129 -1.40 13.44 4.33
C PRO A 129 -2.52 14.48 4.62
N ALA A 130 -3.68 14.41 3.95
CA ALA A 130 -4.81 15.32 4.17
C ALA A 130 -6.15 14.72 3.70
N LEU A 131 -7.27 15.05 4.37
CA LEU A 131 -8.59 14.51 4.03
C LEU A 131 -9.00 14.77 2.57
N ALA A 132 -8.70 15.95 2.04
CA ALA A 132 -9.02 16.30 0.66
C ALA A 132 -8.35 15.35 -0.35
N LEU A 133 -7.08 14.96 -0.08
CA LEU A 133 -6.35 14.02 -0.91
C LEU A 133 -6.89 12.60 -0.75
N ALA A 134 -7.18 12.17 0.48
CA ALA A 134 -7.82 10.86 0.75
C ALA A 134 -9.11 10.71 -0.06
N LYS A 135 -10.01 11.69 0.02
CA LYS A 135 -11.28 11.71 -0.72
C LYS A 135 -11.05 11.63 -2.24
N LYS A 136 -10.02 12.28 -2.76
CA LYS A 136 -9.68 12.23 -4.19
C LYS A 136 -9.15 10.85 -4.60
N LEU A 137 -8.21 10.29 -3.84
CA LEU A 137 -7.64 8.96 -4.10
C LEU A 137 -8.71 7.85 -4.04
N ILE A 138 -9.64 7.92 -3.08
CA ILE A 138 -10.78 6.99 -3.00
C ILE A 138 -11.65 7.07 -4.25
N ARG A 139 -11.99 8.28 -4.71
CA ARG A 139 -12.76 8.45 -5.97
C ARG A 139 -12.00 7.96 -7.19
N SER A 140 -10.68 8.08 -7.19
CA SER A 140 -9.81 7.53 -8.24
C SER A 140 -9.67 6.01 -8.16
N GLY A 141 -10.19 5.36 -7.11
CA GLY A 141 -10.30 3.91 -7.04
C GLY A 141 -9.10 3.19 -6.43
N VAL A 142 -8.32 3.85 -5.56
CA VAL A 142 -7.32 3.14 -4.72
C VAL A 142 -8.03 2.15 -3.79
N ASP A 143 -7.44 1.00 -3.53
CA ASP A 143 -8.06 -0.02 -2.69
C ASP A 143 -7.84 0.27 -1.20
N ALA A 144 -6.70 0.82 -0.80
CA ALA A 144 -6.43 1.21 0.58
C ALA A 144 -5.70 2.56 0.69
N LEU A 145 -5.78 3.17 1.87
CA LEU A 145 -5.08 4.40 2.21
C LEU A 145 -4.13 4.18 3.38
N VAL A 146 -2.96 4.81 3.33
CA VAL A 146 -2.07 4.99 4.48
C VAL A 146 -2.27 6.41 5.01
N ILE A 147 -2.65 6.51 6.28
CA ILE A 147 -2.68 7.77 7.02
C ILE A 147 -1.29 7.94 7.63
N GLU A 148 -0.54 8.89 7.09
CA GLU A 148 0.85 9.17 7.50
C GLU A 148 0.91 10.57 8.10
N GLY A 149 1.29 10.66 9.38
CA GLY A 149 1.50 11.92 10.05
C GLY A 149 2.94 12.40 10.01
N MET A 150 3.15 13.63 10.49
CA MET A 150 4.44 14.32 10.51
C MET A 150 5.52 13.61 11.35
N GLU A 151 5.13 12.66 12.19
CA GLU A 151 6.04 11.87 13.03
C GLU A 151 6.77 10.77 12.23
N ALA A 152 6.36 10.52 10.99
CA ALA A 152 7.04 9.57 10.10
C ALA A 152 8.43 10.05 9.69
N GLY A 153 9.25 9.15 9.14
CA GLY A 153 10.53 9.49 8.52
C GLY A 153 10.37 9.90 7.05
N GLY A 154 11.36 10.61 6.51
CA GLY A 154 11.40 10.94 5.08
C GLY A 154 10.59 12.18 4.70
N HIS A 155 9.83 12.11 3.61
CA HIS A 155 9.03 13.23 3.11
C HIS A 155 7.66 13.27 3.80
N ILE A 156 7.52 14.17 4.76
CA ILE A 156 6.35 14.23 5.65
C ILE A 156 5.37 15.37 5.29
N GLY A 157 4.10 15.15 5.64
CA GLY A 157 3.10 16.23 5.74
C GLY A 157 3.19 16.98 7.09
N PRO A 158 2.50 18.12 7.23
CA PRO A 158 2.62 18.98 8.41
C PRO A 158 1.66 18.63 9.57
N VAL A 159 0.89 17.53 9.48
CA VAL A 159 -0.17 17.18 10.44
C VAL A 159 0.16 15.86 11.14
N SER A 160 -0.10 15.76 12.44
CA SER A 160 0.15 14.55 13.22
C SER A 160 -0.77 13.40 12.84
N THR A 161 -0.31 12.17 13.04
CA THR A 161 -1.06 10.95 12.70
C THR A 161 -2.39 10.89 13.44
N SER A 162 -2.41 11.28 14.72
CA SER A 162 -3.62 11.28 15.55
C SER A 162 -4.68 12.27 15.04
N VAL A 163 -4.26 13.46 14.62
CA VAL A 163 -5.17 14.49 14.08
C VAL A 163 -5.70 14.05 12.72
N LEU A 164 -4.84 13.54 11.82
CA LEU A 164 -5.28 13.02 10.53
C LEU A 164 -6.26 11.85 10.68
N ALA A 165 -6.00 10.93 11.61
CA ALA A 165 -6.90 9.80 11.84
C ALA A 165 -8.27 10.26 12.37
N GLN A 166 -8.30 11.21 13.31
CA GLN A 166 -9.54 11.77 13.83
C GLN A 166 -10.35 12.54 12.77
N GLU A 167 -9.66 13.25 11.87
CA GLU A 167 -10.29 13.96 10.76
C GLU A 167 -10.82 12.98 9.69
N MET A 168 -10.01 12.00 9.30
CA MET A 168 -10.28 11.16 8.13
C MET A 168 -11.22 9.99 8.41
N LEU A 169 -11.06 9.30 9.54
CA LEU A 169 -11.79 8.07 9.79
C LEU A 169 -13.32 8.25 9.82
N PRO A 170 -13.90 9.27 10.46
CA PRO A 170 -15.35 9.48 10.45
C PRO A 170 -15.89 9.71 9.03
N GLU A 171 -15.19 10.52 8.24
CA GLU A 171 -15.60 10.91 6.90
C GLU A 171 -15.52 9.75 5.89
N ILE A 172 -14.51 8.90 6.03
CA ILE A 172 -14.21 7.82 5.09
C ILE A 172 -14.93 6.51 5.49
N ALA A 173 -15.15 6.27 6.78
CA ALA A 173 -15.89 5.11 7.24
C ALA A 173 -17.35 5.14 6.77
N ASP A 174 -17.97 6.32 6.80
CA ASP A 174 -19.37 6.51 6.41
C ASP A 174 -19.61 6.45 4.90
N THR A 175 -18.60 6.70 4.07
CA THR A 175 -18.74 6.64 2.61
C THR A 175 -19.09 5.22 2.11
N ARG A 176 -18.87 4.19 2.93
CA ARG A 176 -19.27 2.79 2.66
C ARG A 176 -20.77 2.52 2.81
N SER A 177 -21.49 3.34 3.58
CA SER A 177 -22.93 3.15 3.80
C SER A 177 -23.79 3.64 2.62
N ARG A 178 -23.23 4.51 1.76
CA ARG A 178 -23.97 5.14 0.65
C ARG A 178 -23.78 4.46 -0.72
N SER A 179 -22.84 3.53 -0.89
CA SER A 179 -22.60 2.86 -2.19
C SER A 179 -23.35 1.52 -2.34
N LEU A 180 -24.21 1.15 -1.40
CA LEU A 180 -25.02 -0.08 -1.46
C LEU A 180 -26.16 -0.03 -2.51
N THR A 181 -26.26 1.04 -3.30
CA THR A 181 -27.30 1.18 -4.34
C THR A 181 -26.80 1.03 -5.77
N HIS A 182 -25.49 1.04 -6.05
CA HIS A 182 -24.96 0.84 -7.41
C HIS A 182 -23.74 -0.09 -7.43
N ASP A 183 -23.79 -1.03 -8.38
CA ASP A 183 -23.01 -2.27 -8.51
C ASP A 183 -21.54 -2.03 -8.92
N ILE A 184 -20.76 -1.38 -8.05
CA ILE A 184 -19.31 -1.24 -8.19
C ILE A 184 -18.68 -1.59 -6.83
N ALA A 185 -17.84 -2.63 -6.79
CA ALA A 185 -17.19 -3.09 -5.57
C ALA A 185 -16.38 -1.95 -4.90
N PRO A 186 -16.63 -1.64 -3.62
CA PRO A 186 -16.02 -0.49 -2.96
C PRO A 186 -14.55 -0.74 -2.57
N PRO A 187 -13.73 0.32 -2.47
CA PRO A 187 -12.34 0.21 -2.04
C PRO A 187 -12.19 -0.22 -0.56
N ARG A 188 -11.23 -1.12 -0.33
CA ARG A 188 -11.04 -1.92 0.89
C ARG A 188 -9.88 -1.41 1.77
N ILE A 189 -10.18 -0.46 2.66
CA ILE A 189 -9.27 0.05 3.71
C ILE A 189 -8.60 -1.12 4.47
N ALA A 190 -7.27 -1.21 4.32
CA ALA A 190 -6.39 -2.09 5.08
C ALA A 190 -6.35 -1.68 6.55
#